data_AF-A0A2V6IIH8-F1
#
_entry.id   AF-A0A2V6IIH8-F1
#
_cell.length_a   1.000
_cell.length_b   1.000
_cell.length_c   1.000
_cell.angle_alpha   90.00
_cell.angle_beta   90.00
_cell.angle_gamma   90.00
#
_symmetry.space_group_name_H-M   'P 1'
#
loop_
_entity.id
_entity.type
_entity.pdbx_description
1 polymer ?
#
loop_
_entity_poly.entity_id
_entity_poly.type
_entity_poly.pdbx_seq_one_letter_code
_entity_poly.pdbx_strand_id
1 'polypeptide(L)' 'MKTHQARNNQNSLRDRQSLADTSPEEFRRQLHELADWIADFRENIETLRVAPDDKPGAIRAQLPKQPPEEGESFEKILA' A
#
# COMPACT_ATOMS: atom_id res chain seq x y z
N MET A 1 -6.31 25.50 -45.77
CA MET A 1 -6.25 25.98 -44.37
C MET A 1 -6.42 24.77 -43.46
N LYS A 2 -5.31 24.18 -42.99
CA LYS A 2 -5.30 22.98 -42.15
C LYS A 2 -4.60 23.33 -40.85
N THR A 3 -5.33 23.58 -39.78
CA THR A 3 -4.80 23.56 -38.41
C THR A 3 -5.95 23.59 -37.41
N HIS A 4 -5.73 22.96 -36.24
CA HIS A 4 -6.50 23.07 -34.99
C HIS A 4 -7.52 21.97 -34.63
N GLN A 5 -7.12 20.69 -34.65
CA GLN A 5 -7.85 19.70 -33.81
C GLN A 5 -7.01 18.50 -33.34
N ALA A 6 -5.83 18.76 -32.76
CA ALA A 6 -4.99 17.71 -32.18
C ALA A 6 -4.55 17.97 -30.72
N ARG A 7 -5.14 18.95 -30.03
CA ARG A 7 -4.75 19.31 -28.64
C ARG A 7 -5.62 18.69 -27.53
N ASN A 8 -6.79 18.12 -27.85
CA ASN A 8 -7.76 17.68 -26.82
C ASN A 8 -7.56 16.27 -26.28
N ASN A 9 -6.69 15.43 -26.85
CA ASN A 9 -6.53 14.03 -26.40
C ASN A 9 -5.36 13.83 -25.41
N GLN A 10 -4.59 14.88 -25.10
CA GLN A 10 -3.38 14.80 -24.26
C GLN A 10 -3.67 15.08 -22.77
N ASN A 11 -4.79 15.77 -22.44
CA ASN A 11 -5.14 16.08 -21.04
C ASN A 11 -5.68 14.85 -20.29
N SER A 12 -6.47 14.01 -20.97
CA SER A 12 -7.17 12.88 -20.34
C SER A 12 -6.24 11.77 -19.82
N LEU A 13 -5.02 11.66 -20.37
CA LEU A 13 -4.01 10.69 -19.91
C LEU A 13 -3.22 11.19 -18.69
N ARG A 14 -3.04 12.52 -18.58
CA ARG A 14 -2.37 13.15 -17.43
C ARG A 14 -3.26 13.11 -16.18
N ASP A 15 -4.57 13.31 -16.37
CA ASP A 15 -5.55 13.25 -15.27
C ASP A 15 -5.64 11.85 -14.63
N ARG A 16 -5.26 10.78 -15.34
CA ARG A 16 -5.21 9.42 -14.78
C ARG A 16 -3.87 9.12 -14.09
N GLN A 17 -2.79 9.76 -14.53
CA GLN A 17 -1.49 9.69 -13.85
C GLN A 17 -1.47 10.49 -12.54
N SER A 18 -2.33 11.51 -12.40
CA SER A 18 -2.44 12.32 -11.18
C SER A 18 -3.37 11.74 -10.11
N LEU A 19 -4.01 10.59 -10.35
CA LEU A 19 -4.89 9.90 -9.37
C LEU A 19 -4.16 8.82 -8.57
N ALA A 20 -2.92 8.49 -8.94
CA ALA A 20 -2.13 7.48 -8.25
C ALA A 20 -1.12 8.17 -7.32
N ASP A 21 -1.28 7.99 -6.02
CA ASP A 21 -0.35 8.49 -4.99
C ASP A 21 1.00 7.75 -5.02
N THR A 22 1.10 6.66 -5.78
CA THR A 22 2.29 5.81 -5.92
C THR A 22 2.57 5.54 -7.39
N SER A 23 3.84 5.64 -7.81
CA SER A 23 4.21 5.33 -9.20
C SER A 23 3.95 3.84 -9.52
N PRO A 24 3.67 3.49 -10.78
CA PRO A 24 3.45 2.09 -11.15
C PRO A 24 4.64 1.18 -10.82
N GLU A 25 5.86 1.68 -10.90
CA GLU A 25 7.09 0.94 -10.60
C GLU A 25 7.16 0.62 -9.10
N GLU A 26 6.90 1.62 -8.26
CA GLU A 26 6.92 1.47 -6.80
C GLU A 26 5.77 0.57 -6.33
N PHE A 27 4.59 0.73 -6.93
CA PHE A 27 3.43 -0.12 -6.64
C PHE A 27 3.71 -1.60 -6.94
N ARG A 28 4.36 -1.90 -8.08
CA ARG A 28 4.75 -3.28 -8.41
C ARG A 28 5.74 -3.85 -7.41
N ARG A 29 6.73 -3.05 -6.98
CA ARG A 29 7.71 -3.47 -5.97
C ARG A 29 7.03 -3.82 -4.65
N GLN A 30 6.22 -2.90 -4.12
CA GLN A 30 5.49 -3.09 -2.86
C GLN A 30 4.55 -4.31 -2.89
N LEU A 31 3.88 -4.55 -4.02
CA LEU A 31 3.01 -5.73 -4.16
C LEU A 31 3.78 -7.05 -4.20
N HIS A 32 4.99 -7.08 -4.78
CA HIS A 32 5.82 -8.29 -4.71
C HIS A 32 6.28 -8.55 -3.27
N GLU A 33 6.72 -7.54 -2.54
CA GLU A 33 7.10 -7.67 -1.12
C GLU A 33 5.92 -8.15 -0.27
N LEU A 34 4.71 -7.62 -0.50
CA LEU A 34 3.50 -8.09 0.18
C LEU A 34 3.16 -9.53 -0.20
N ALA A 35 3.33 -9.92 -1.46
CA ALA A 35 3.06 -11.28 -1.91
C ALA A 35 3.99 -12.29 -1.25
N ASP A 36 5.28 -11.96 -1.14
CA ASP A 36 6.28 -12.78 -0.45
C ASP A 36 5.91 -12.94 1.03
N TRP A 37 5.57 -11.85 1.72
CA TRP A 37 5.12 -11.90 3.11
C TRP A 37 3.86 -12.78 3.31
N ILE A 38 2.87 -12.70 2.39
CA ILE A 38 1.68 -13.56 2.46
C ILE A 38 2.05 -15.03 2.26
N ALA A 39 2.99 -15.33 1.36
CA ALA A 39 3.45 -16.70 1.11
C ALA A 39 4.12 -17.26 2.37
N ASP A 40 5.05 -16.51 2.96
CA ASP A 40 5.75 -16.89 4.20
C ASP A 40 4.77 -17.08 5.37
N PHE A 41 3.79 -16.19 5.53
CA PHE A 41 2.75 -16.33 6.53
C PHE A 41 1.96 -17.63 6.34
N ARG A 42 1.57 -17.96 5.10
CA ARG A 42 0.79 -19.16 4.79
C ARG A 42 1.59 -20.45 4.97
N GLU A 43 2.89 -20.42 4.67
CA GLU A 43 3.78 -21.55 4.93
C GLU A 43 3.86 -21.87 6.42
N ASN A 44 3.85 -20.83 7.27
CA ASN A 44 4.06 -20.98 8.71
C ASN A 44 2.77 -20.92 9.55
N ILE A 45 1.60 -20.71 8.94
CA ILE A 45 0.33 -20.43 9.66
C ILE A 45 -0.08 -21.55 10.62
N GLU A 46 0.28 -22.80 10.32
CA GLU A 46 -0.03 -23.96 11.16
C GLU A 46 0.73 -23.96 12.50
N THR A 47 1.84 -23.22 12.57
CA THR A 47 2.63 -23.06 13.81
C THR A 47 2.03 -22.01 14.74
N LEU A 48 1.11 -21.19 14.22
CA LEU A 48 0.49 -20.09 14.96
C LEU A 48 -0.73 -20.58 15.74
N ARG A 49 -0.97 -19.96 16.90
CA ARG A 49 -2.15 -20.25 17.70
C ARG A 49 -3.40 -19.73 16.99
N VAL A 50 -4.41 -20.60 16.83
CA VAL A 50 -5.70 -20.24 16.20
C VAL A 50 -6.46 -19.16 16.99
N ALA A 51 -6.46 -19.25 18.32
CA ALA A 51 -7.14 -18.30 19.20
C ALA A 51 -6.11 -17.46 19.98
N PRO A 52 -5.91 -16.17 19.68
CA PRO A 52 -4.97 -15.33 20.43
C PRO A 52 -5.38 -15.18 21.90
N ASP A 53 -4.40 -14.98 22.78
CA ASP A 53 -4.54 -14.94 24.26
C ASP A 53 -4.25 -13.53 24.83
N ASP A 54 -4.42 -12.53 23.98
CA ASP A 54 -4.21 -11.13 24.32
C ASP A 54 -5.35 -10.56 25.15
N LYS A 55 -5.01 -9.63 26.05
CA LYS A 55 -6.00 -8.92 26.87
C LYS A 55 -6.80 -7.92 26.01
N PRO A 56 -8.06 -7.62 26.39
CA PRO A 56 -8.81 -6.55 25.76
C PRO A 56 -8.00 -5.24 25.72
N GLY A 57 -7.90 -4.64 24.55
CA GLY A 57 -7.16 -3.40 24.33
C GLY A 57 -5.66 -3.55 24.03
N ALA A 58 -5.10 -4.77 24.03
CA ALA A 58 -3.67 -5.00 23.79
C ALA A 58 -3.16 -4.36 22.50
N ILE A 59 -3.89 -4.49 21.39
CA ILE A 59 -3.51 -3.91 20.09
C ILE A 59 -3.47 -2.39 20.14
N ARG A 60 -4.48 -1.74 20.74
CA ARG A 60 -4.51 -0.27 20.85
C ARG A 60 -3.36 0.27 21.71
N ALA A 61 -2.94 -0.48 22.72
CA ALA A 61 -1.83 -0.11 23.57
C ALA A 61 -0.47 -0.17 22.85
N GLN A 62 -0.35 -0.94 21.76
CA GLN A 62 0.87 -1.04 20.94
C GLN A 62 0.98 0.06 19.89
N LEU A 63 -0.13 0.75 19.57
CA LEU A 63 -0.16 1.78 18.54
C LEU A 63 0.06 3.19 19.12
N PRO A 64 0.62 4.13 18.33
CA PRO A 64 0.67 5.53 18.69
C PRO A 64 -0.72 6.11 19.04
N LYS A 65 -0.76 7.05 19.99
CA LYS A 65 -2.02 7.69 20.41
C LYS A 65 -2.64 8.53 19.30
N GLN A 66 -1.80 9.12 18.45
CA GLN A 66 -2.17 9.99 17.34
C GLN A 66 -1.58 9.44 16.04
N PRO A 67 -2.23 9.71 14.89
CA PRO A 67 -1.67 9.35 13.60
C PRO A 67 -0.37 10.12 13.32
N PRO A 68 0.52 9.59 12.47
CA PRO A 68 1.67 10.35 11.99
C PRO A 68 1.20 11.52 11.11
N GLU A 69 1.93 12.63 11.18
CA GLU A 69 1.65 13.82 10.34
C GLU A 69 1.99 13.59 8.87
N GLU A 70 2.99 12.73 8.62
CA GLU A 70 3.46 12.34 7.30
C GLU A 70 3.28 10.84 7.07
N GLY A 71 3.16 10.44 5.80
CA GLY A 71 3.09 9.03 5.43
C GLY A 71 4.36 8.28 5.82
N GLU A 72 4.20 7.10 6.42
CA GLU A 72 5.30 6.20 6.73
C GLU A 72 5.67 5.35 5.51
N SER A 73 6.93 4.91 5.43
CA SER A 73 7.36 4.02 4.33
C SER A 73 6.63 2.68 4.39
N PHE A 74 6.40 2.07 3.23
CA PHE A 74 5.75 0.76 3.14
C PHE A 74 6.50 -0.32 3.93
N GLU A 75 7.83 -0.28 3.89
CA GLU A 75 8.71 -1.16 4.66
C GLU A 75 8.49 -1.04 6.17
N LYS A 76 8.22 0.17 6.68
CA LYS A 76 7.95 0.38 8.12
C LYS A 76 6.58 -0.16 8.53
N ILE A 77 5.64 -0.28 7.59
CA ILE A 77 4.30 -0.82 7.83
C ILE A 77 4.31 -2.36 7.77
N LEU A 78 5.13 -2.96 6.90
CA LEU A 78 5.22 -4.42 6.76
C LEU A 78 6.20 -5.11 7.72
N ALA A 79 7.18 -4.38 8.27
CA ALA A 79 8.17 -4.90 9.22
C ALA A 79 7.54 -5.35 10.55
#